data_AF-A0A6I6GWZ4-F1
#
_entry.id   AF-A0A6I6GWZ4-F1
#
_cell.length_a   1.000
_cell.length_b   1.000
_cell.length_c   1.000
_cell.angle_alpha   90.00
_cell.angle_beta   90.00
_cell.angle_gamma   90.00
#
_symmetry.space_group_name_H-M   'P 1'
#
loop_
_entity.id
_entity.type
_entity.pdbx_description
1 polymer ?
#
loop_
_entity_poly.entity_id
_entity_poly.type
_entity_poly.pdbx_seq_one_letter_code
_entity_poly.pdbx_strand_id
1 'polypeptide(L)'
;MESKAVVPQPLKRHAALQSYSRDHHFGLLLVWKLRKGCRKGIAAKRMQDYLQCSLQAELLPHFRDEEQFLLTHLPAGDDYANRTWQEHAALEQLAASWTNAAATHEDLLRFADLLEAHIRFEERGLFSYLQLQLDAATLQQLEAIDRTAREDVDSQWPDLFWLDNQKK
;
A
#
# COMPACT_ATOMS: atom_id res chain seq x y z
N MET A 1 -1.53 -5.74 44.88
CA MET A 1 -2.23 -4.81 43.97
C MET A 1 -1.70 -5.06 42.57
N GLU A 2 -2.43 -5.85 41.78
CA GLU A 2 -2.05 -6.13 40.40
C GLU A 2 -2.38 -4.90 39.55
N SER A 3 -1.33 -4.27 39.03
CA SER A 3 -1.43 -3.25 37.99
C SER A 3 -1.96 -3.94 36.72
N LYS A 4 -3.24 -3.72 36.39
CA LYS A 4 -3.76 -4.07 35.07
C LYS A 4 -3.05 -3.21 34.05
N ALA A 5 -2.24 -3.84 33.18
CA ALA A 5 -1.73 -3.21 31.99
C ALA A 5 -2.92 -2.65 31.19
N VAL A 6 -2.99 -1.33 31.08
CA VAL A 6 -3.91 -0.65 30.19
C VAL A 6 -3.41 -0.97 28.79
N VAL A 7 -4.09 -1.88 28.09
CA VAL A 7 -3.87 -2.06 26.66
C VAL A 7 -4.29 -0.72 26.02
N PRO A 8 -3.35 0.06 25.44
CA PRO A 8 -3.73 1.33 24.85
C PRO A 8 -4.76 1.06 23.76
N GLN A 9 -5.92 1.71 23.85
CA GLN A 9 -6.90 1.63 22.79
C GLN A 9 -6.25 2.07 21.48
N PRO A 10 -6.57 1.44 20.34
CA PRO A 10 -6.08 1.89 19.05
C PRO A 10 -6.39 3.37 18.91
N LEU A 11 -5.36 4.20 18.75
CA LEU A 11 -5.54 5.62 18.52
C LEU A 11 -6.39 5.77 17.25
N LYS A 12 -7.50 6.51 17.36
CA LYS A 12 -8.31 6.83 16.18
C LYS A 12 -7.39 7.56 15.17
N ARG A 13 -7.40 7.09 13.92
CA ARG A 13 -6.59 7.68 12.84
C ARG A 13 -6.94 9.16 12.67
N HIS A 14 -5.94 10.03 12.72
CA HIS A 14 -6.08 11.46 12.50
C HIS A 14 -6.53 11.73 11.05
N ALA A 15 -7.36 12.75 10.81
CA ALA A 15 -7.92 13.06 9.49
C ALA A 15 -6.84 13.19 8.41
N ALA A 16 -5.75 13.89 8.73
CA ALA A 16 -4.54 14.00 7.91
C ALA A 16 -4.00 12.69 7.33
N LEU A 17 -4.16 11.56 8.03
CA LEU A 17 -3.64 10.26 7.63
C LEU A 17 -4.72 9.33 7.03
N GLN A 18 -6.00 9.70 7.14
CA GLN A 18 -7.11 8.87 6.65
C GLN A 18 -7.11 8.75 5.12
N SER A 19 -6.62 9.75 4.39
CA SER A 19 -6.49 9.65 2.92
C SER A 19 -5.49 8.56 2.53
N TYR A 20 -4.36 8.43 3.22
CA TYR A 20 -3.35 7.40 2.97
C TYR A 20 -3.91 6.01 3.28
N SER A 21 -4.60 5.86 4.41
CA SER A 21 -5.33 4.64 4.75
C SER A 21 -6.42 4.26 3.74
N ARG A 22 -7.03 5.23 3.05
CA ARG A 22 -7.99 4.93 1.97
C ARG A 22 -7.29 4.35 0.76
N ASP A 23 -6.12 4.83 0.39
CA ASP A 23 -5.35 4.29 -0.73
C ASP A 23 -4.91 2.84 -0.49
N HIS A 24 -4.58 2.50 0.76
CA HIS A 24 -4.28 1.12 1.16
C HIS A 24 -5.40 0.13 0.85
N HIS A 25 -6.64 0.59 0.74
CA HIS A 25 -7.74 -0.26 0.30
C HIS A 25 -7.48 -0.83 -1.11
N PHE A 26 -7.04 0.00 -2.04
CA PHE A 26 -6.72 -0.42 -3.41
C PHE A 26 -5.52 -1.37 -3.44
N GLY A 27 -4.47 -1.06 -2.67
CA GLY A 27 -3.31 -1.96 -2.50
C GLY A 27 -3.71 -3.34 -1.97
N LEU A 28 -4.57 -3.40 -0.96
CA LEU A 28 -5.08 -4.68 -0.42
C LEU A 28 -6.02 -5.41 -1.39
N LEU A 29 -6.81 -4.68 -2.19
CA LEU A 29 -7.59 -5.28 -3.27
C LEU A 29 -6.67 -5.90 -4.34
N LEU A 30 -5.60 -5.22 -4.74
CA LEU A 30 -4.60 -5.77 -5.66
C LEU A 30 -4.00 -7.07 -5.11
N VAL A 31 -3.56 -7.07 -3.84
CA VAL A 31 -3.07 -8.29 -3.14
C VAL A 31 -4.08 -9.43 -3.25
N TRP A 32 -5.36 -9.15 -2.95
CA TRP A 32 -6.42 -10.15 -3.03
C TRP A 32 -6.61 -10.68 -4.46
N LYS A 33 -6.63 -9.79 -5.46
CA LYS A 33 -6.79 -10.14 -6.89
C LYS A 33 -5.68 -11.03 -7.37
N LEU A 34 -4.42 -10.68 -7.11
CA LEU A 34 -3.24 -11.48 -7.47
C LEU A 34 -3.31 -12.88 -6.87
N ARG A 35 -3.59 -12.97 -5.56
CA ARG A 35 -3.74 -14.26 -4.86
C ARG A 35 -4.90 -15.09 -5.43
N LYS A 36 -6.03 -14.47 -5.75
CA LYS A 36 -7.19 -15.16 -6.36
C LYS A 36 -6.85 -15.64 -7.77
N GLY A 37 -6.19 -14.83 -8.60
CA GLY A 37 -5.76 -15.20 -9.94
C GLY A 37 -4.77 -16.36 -9.93
N CYS A 38 -3.79 -16.36 -9.03
CA CYS A 38 -2.85 -17.47 -8.85
C CYS A 38 -3.58 -18.76 -8.47
N ARG A 39 -4.51 -18.72 -7.50
CA ARG A 39 -5.34 -19.89 -7.12
C ARG A 39 -6.19 -20.44 -8.26
N LYS A 40 -6.61 -19.58 -9.20
CA LYS A 40 -7.39 -19.97 -10.37
C LYS A 40 -6.53 -20.44 -11.54
N GLY A 41 -5.20 -20.42 -11.41
CA GLY A 41 -4.28 -20.74 -12.50
C GLY A 41 -4.33 -19.74 -13.65
N ILE A 42 -4.69 -18.48 -13.39
CA ILE A 42 -4.67 -17.43 -14.42
C ILE A 42 -3.23 -17.26 -14.93
N ALA A 43 -3.04 -17.03 -16.23
CA ALA A 43 -1.70 -16.80 -16.78
C ALA A 43 -0.99 -15.63 -16.06
N ALA A 44 0.25 -15.85 -15.64
CA ALA A 44 0.98 -14.86 -14.84
C ALA A 44 1.13 -13.50 -15.55
N LYS A 45 1.36 -13.51 -16.87
CA LYS A 45 1.44 -12.29 -17.69
C LYS A 45 0.16 -11.44 -17.61
N ARG A 46 -1.02 -12.07 -17.61
CA ARG A 46 -2.32 -11.38 -17.52
C ARG A 46 -2.48 -10.66 -16.18
N MET A 47 -2.02 -11.27 -15.09
CA MET A 47 -2.01 -10.64 -13.76
C MET A 47 -0.93 -9.56 -13.65
N GLN A 48 0.24 -9.79 -14.27
CA GLN A 48 1.32 -8.82 -14.33
C GLN A 48 0.87 -7.52 -15.04
N ASP A 49 0.13 -7.61 -16.14
CA ASP A 49 -0.37 -6.44 -16.87
C ASP A 49 -1.28 -5.58 -15.98
N TYR A 50 -2.18 -6.23 -15.25
CA TYR A 50 -3.04 -5.55 -14.28
C TYR A 50 -2.24 -4.93 -13.13
N LEU A 51 -1.26 -5.66 -12.58
CA LEU A 51 -0.36 -5.15 -11.55
C LEU A 51 0.41 -3.92 -12.04
N GLN A 52 0.90 -3.93 -13.28
CA GLN A 52 1.61 -2.79 -13.86
C GLN A 52 0.71 -1.56 -13.99
N CYS A 53 -0.54 -1.74 -14.39
CA CYS A 53 -1.53 -0.66 -14.40
C CYS A 53 -1.80 -0.11 -12.99
N SER A 54 -2.01 -1.01 -12.02
CA SER A 54 -2.23 -0.65 -10.61
C SER A 54 -1.05 0.07 -9.97
N LEU A 55 0.18 -0.34 -10.32
CA LEU A 55 1.39 0.35 -9.87
C LEU A 55 1.42 1.81 -10.32
N GLN A 56 1.16 2.07 -11.60
CA GLN A 56 1.26 3.42 -12.15
C GLN A 56 0.13 4.34 -11.69
N ALA A 57 -1.09 3.80 -11.60
CA ALA A 57 -2.27 4.58 -11.26
C ALA A 57 -2.44 4.82 -9.76
N GLU A 58 -2.06 3.84 -8.92
CA GLU A 58 -2.43 3.85 -7.50
C GLU A 58 -1.20 3.83 -6.58
N LEU A 59 -0.34 2.81 -6.68
CA LEU A 59 0.73 2.56 -5.70
C LEU A 59 1.90 3.55 -5.79
N LEU A 60 2.47 3.79 -6.98
CA LEU A 60 3.60 4.71 -7.09
C LEU A 60 3.23 6.15 -6.72
N PRO A 61 2.06 6.69 -7.13
CA PRO A 61 1.60 7.97 -6.60
C PRO A 61 1.42 7.96 -5.08
N HIS A 62 0.96 6.84 -4.50
CA HIS A 62 0.80 6.71 -3.05
C HIS A 62 2.14 6.77 -2.31
N PHE A 63 3.12 5.97 -2.74
CA PHE A 63 4.48 5.99 -2.17
C PHE A 63 5.11 7.37 -2.24
N ARG A 64 4.99 8.06 -3.39
CA ARG A 64 5.51 9.42 -3.55
C ARG A 64 4.87 10.42 -2.60
N ASP A 65 3.55 10.32 -2.38
CA ASP A 65 2.87 11.20 -1.44
C ASP A 65 3.40 10.98 -0.01
N GLU A 66 3.58 9.72 0.40
CA GLU A 66 4.10 9.40 1.73
C GLU A 66 5.53 9.90 1.91
N GLU A 67 6.38 9.63 0.93
CA GLU A 67 7.76 10.09 0.88
C GLU A 67 7.86 11.61 0.93
N GLN A 68 7.06 12.32 0.14
CA GLN A 68 7.10 13.77 0.02
C GLN A 68 6.48 14.48 1.21
N PHE A 69 5.34 14.00 1.69
CA PHE A 69 4.50 14.72 2.64
C PHE A 69 4.51 14.13 4.05
N LEU A 70 4.79 12.85 4.24
CA LEU A 70 4.82 12.26 5.60
C LEU A 70 6.25 12.11 6.11
N LEU A 71 7.10 11.46 5.32
CA LEU A 71 8.45 11.07 5.78
C LEU A 71 9.38 12.29 5.94
N THR A 72 9.15 13.38 5.22
CA THR A 72 9.93 14.62 5.32
C THR A 72 9.79 15.34 6.66
N HIS A 73 8.76 15.02 7.46
CA HIS A 73 8.60 15.55 8.81
C HIS A 73 9.33 14.73 9.87
N LEU A 74 9.86 13.55 9.54
CA LEU A 74 10.64 12.73 10.44
C LEU A 74 12.13 13.13 10.40
N PRO A 75 12.86 12.98 11.52
CA PRO A 75 14.28 13.32 11.55
C PRO A 75 15.08 12.43 10.60
N ALA A 76 16.21 12.96 10.09
CA ALA A 76 17.12 12.17 9.28
C ALA A 76 17.59 10.91 10.03
N GLY A 77 17.50 9.75 9.39
CA GLY A 77 17.87 8.47 9.99
C GLY A 77 16.78 7.82 10.84
N ASP A 78 15.55 8.35 10.84
CA ASP A 78 14.41 7.72 11.51
C ASP A 78 14.16 6.28 10.99
N ASP A 79 14.00 5.33 11.91
CA ASP A 79 13.85 3.91 11.59
C ASP A 79 12.57 3.61 10.80
N TYR A 80 11.46 4.30 11.11
CA TYR A 80 10.21 4.14 10.37
C TYR A 80 10.35 4.70 8.96
N ALA A 81 10.92 5.89 8.82
CA ALA A 81 11.16 6.48 7.50
C ALA A 81 12.07 5.59 6.65
N ASN A 82 13.24 5.19 7.17
CA ASN A 82 14.19 4.34 6.46
C ASN A 82 13.56 3.02 6.00
N ARG A 83 12.73 2.42 6.86
CA ARG A 83 12.02 1.19 6.52
C ARG A 83 11.01 1.41 5.39
N THR A 84 10.20 2.47 5.45
CA THR A 84 9.24 2.80 4.38
C THR A 84 9.96 2.97 3.04
N TRP A 85 11.03 3.77 2.99
CA TRP A 85 11.84 3.95 1.78
C TRP A 85 12.38 2.63 1.22
N GLN A 86 12.87 1.74 2.09
CA GLN A 86 13.40 0.44 1.69
C GLN A 86 12.30 -0.50 1.16
N GLU A 87 11.14 -0.54 1.82
CA GLU A 87 10.01 -1.37 1.40
C GLU A 87 9.41 -0.88 0.07
N HIS A 88 9.27 0.44 -0.13
CA HIS A 88 8.89 1.03 -1.43
C HIS A 88 9.85 0.61 -2.52
N ALA A 89 11.15 0.86 -2.33
CA ALA A 89 12.18 0.52 -3.31
C ALA A 89 12.18 -0.98 -3.63
N ALA A 90 11.98 -1.86 -2.65
CA ALA A 90 11.91 -3.30 -2.86
C ALA A 90 10.69 -3.71 -3.71
N LEU A 91 9.52 -3.12 -3.47
CA LEU A 91 8.31 -3.35 -4.26
C LEU A 91 8.48 -2.89 -5.71
N GLU A 92 9.03 -1.69 -5.90
CA GLU A 92 9.31 -1.13 -7.22
C GLU A 92 10.32 -1.98 -8.01
N GLN A 93 11.43 -2.35 -7.38
CA GLN A 93 12.47 -3.16 -8.01
C GLN A 93 11.96 -4.55 -8.37
N LEU A 94 11.17 -5.18 -7.49
CA LEU A 94 10.59 -6.49 -7.77
C LEU A 94 9.68 -6.43 -9.00
N ALA A 95 8.77 -5.44 -9.06
CA ALA A 95 7.90 -5.28 -10.22
C ALA A 95 8.66 -4.93 -11.51
N ALA A 96 9.68 -4.08 -11.42
CA ALA A 96 10.51 -3.69 -12.55
C ALA A 96 11.34 -4.85 -13.11
N SER A 97 11.70 -5.84 -12.27
CA SER A 97 12.47 -7.02 -12.69
C SER A 97 11.75 -7.87 -13.75
N TRP A 98 10.42 -7.72 -13.88
CA TRP A 98 9.60 -8.44 -14.86
C TRP A 98 9.36 -7.67 -16.16
N THR A 99 10.10 -6.58 -16.40
CA THR A 99 9.96 -5.80 -17.64
C THR A 99 10.43 -6.59 -18.86
N ASN A 100 11.50 -7.39 -18.70
CA ASN A 100 12.12 -8.15 -19.79
C ASN A 100 11.76 -9.65 -19.79
N ALA A 101 11.11 -10.14 -18.74
CA ALA A 101 10.65 -11.51 -18.61
C ALA A 101 9.34 -11.53 -17.82
N ALA A 102 8.37 -12.36 -18.22
CA ALA A 102 7.10 -12.44 -17.51
C ALA A 102 7.31 -12.91 -16.06
N ALA A 103 6.59 -12.29 -15.13
CA ALA A 103 6.55 -12.74 -13.75
C ALA A 103 6.05 -14.19 -13.68
N THR A 104 6.54 -14.97 -12.71
CA THR A 104 5.93 -16.25 -12.34
C THR A 104 4.78 -16.05 -11.35
N HIS A 105 4.01 -17.10 -11.05
CA HIS A 105 3.05 -17.04 -9.94
C HIS A 105 3.72 -16.82 -8.59
N GLU A 106 4.90 -17.40 -8.38
CA GLU A 106 5.67 -17.23 -7.15
C GLU A 106 6.09 -15.78 -6.96
N ASP A 107 6.57 -15.14 -8.03
CA ASP A 107 6.93 -13.73 -8.06
C ASP A 107 5.75 -12.81 -7.70
N LEU A 108 4.58 -13.07 -8.28
CA LEU A 108 3.35 -12.30 -8.02
C LEU A 108 2.85 -12.48 -6.58
N LEU A 109 2.94 -13.71 -6.05
CA LEU A 109 2.61 -13.98 -4.64
C LEU A 109 3.59 -13.29 -3.70
N ARG A 110 4.89 -13.31 -4.02
CA ARG A 110 5.91 -12.60 -3.25
C ARG A 110 5.65 -11.10 -3.20
N PHE A 111 5.31 -10.48 -4.32
CA PHE A 111 4.93 -9.07 -4.35
C PHE A 111 3.68 -8.81 -3.50
N ALA A 112 2.66 -9.65 -3.61
CA ALA A 112 1.44 -9.53 -2.81
C ALA A 112 1.72 -9.63 -1.30
N ASP A 113 2.62 -10.51 -0.88
CA ASP A 113 3.02 -10.68 0.52
C ASP A 113 3.82 -9.47 1.03
N LEU A 114 4.76 -8.95 0.23
CA LEU A 114 5.51 -7.74 0.57
C LEU A 114 4.59 -6.52 0.71
N LEU A 115 3.67 -6.32 -0.24
CA LEU A 115 2.75 -5.19 -0.23
C LEU A 115 1.80 -5.26 0.96
N GLU A 116 1.24 -6.43 1.28
CA GLU A 116 0.39 -6.59 2.47
C GLU A 116 1.18 -6.34 3.76
N ALA A 117 2.42 -6.84 3.85
CA ALA A 117 3.26 -6.64 5.02
C ALA A 117 3.59 -5.16 5.25
N HIS A 118 3.92 -4.45 4.16
CA HIS A 118 4.18 -3.02 4.13
C HIS A 118 2.97 -2.20 4.60
N ILE A 119 1.81 -2.36 3.94
CA ILE A 119 0.56 -1.68 4.33
C ILE A 119 0.21 -1.92 5.80
N ARG A 120 0.37 -3.16 6.27
CA ARG A 120 0.11 -3.51 7.68
C ARG A 120 1.12 -2.89 8.65
N PHE A 121 2.36 -2.67 8.23
CA PHE A 121 3.36 -1.98 9.01
C PHE A 121 3.00 -0.50 9.13
N GLU A 122 2.57 0.13 8.06
CA GLU A 122 2.25 1.54 8.09
C GLU A 122 1.01 1.83 8.93
N GLU A 123 -0.04 1.05 8.71
CA GLU A 123 -1.28 1.16 9.45
C GLU A 123 -1.09 0.94 10.96
N ARG A 124 -0.31 -0.07 11.35
CA ARG A 124 -0.20 -0.45 12.76
C ARG A 124 0.98 0.23 13.47
N GLY A 125 1.96 0.70 12.71
CA GLY A 125 3.20 1.27 13.19
C GLY A 125 3.36 2.74 12.76
N LEU A 126 3.76 2.96 11.50
CA LEU A 126 4.18 4.29 10.99
C LEU A 126 3.16 5.38 11.30
N PHE A 127 1.89 5.18 10.97
CA PHE A 127 0.88 6.23 11.12
C PHE A 127 0.56 6.53 12.60
N SER A 128 0.64 5.52 13.47
CA SER A 128 0.52 5.75 14.91
C SER A 128 1.72 6.52 15.44
N TYR A 129 2.92 6.22 14.94
CA TYR A 129 4.15 6.92 15.28
C TYR A 129 4.11 8.39 14.83
N LEU A 130 3.76 8.66 13.57
CA LEU A 130 3.59 10.02 13.03
C LEU A 130 2.61 10.84 13.86
N GLN A 131 1.44 10.29 14.23
CA GLN A 131 0.47 10.99 15.08
C GLN A 131 1.00 11.38 16.47
N LEU A 132 2.00 10.65 16.98
CA LEU A 132 2.62 10.95 18.27
C LEU A 132 3.79 11.93 18.15
N GLN A 133 4.49 11.94 17.02
CA GLN A 133 5.65 12.81 16.79
C GLN A 133 5.27 14.18 16.23
N LEU A 134 4.24 14.25 15.39
CA LEU A 134 3.84 15.48 14.71
C LEU A 134 2.97 16.35 15.60
N ASP A 135 3.24 17.65 15.62
CA ASP A 135 2.41 18.62 16.30
C ASP A 135 1.08 18.87 15.54
N ALA A 136 0.13 19.50 16.23
CA ALA A 136 -1.19 19.76 15.67
C ALA A 136 -1.15 20.68 14.44
N ALA A 137 -0.18 21.61 14.38
CA ALA A 137 -0.05 22.53 13.25
C ALA A 137 0.41 21.81 11.99
N THR A 138 1.36 20.90 12.12
CA THR A 138 1.84 20.04 11.05
C THR A 138 0.74 19.10 10.57
N LEU A 139 0.03 18.44 11.49
CA LEU A 139 -1.10 17.57 11.14
C LEU A 139 -2.21 18.33 10.38
N GLN A 140 -2.48 19.59 10.75
CA GLN A 140 -3.43 20.43 10.03
C GLN A 140 -2.95 20.81 8.62
N GLN A 141 -1.65 21.08 8.45
CA GLN A 141 -1.06 21.32 7.12
C GLN A 141 -1.19 20.08 6.23
N LEU A 142 -0.91 18.89 6.78
CA LEU A 142 -1.05 17.62 6.06
C LEU A 142 -2.49 17.33 5.66
N GLU A 143 -3.46 17.64 6.52
CA GLU A 143 -4.88 17.50 6.21
C GLU A 143 -5.33 18.42 5.06
N ALA A 144 -4.70 19.59 4.92
CA ALA A 144 -5.01 20.54 3.86
C ALA A 144 -4.38 20.18 2.50
N ILE A 145 -3.51 19.16 2.44
CA ILE A 145 -2.93 18.70 1.17
C ILE A 145 -4.04 18.04 0.35
N ASP A 146 -4.36 18.64 -0.80
CA ASP A 146 -5.26 18.04 -1.77
C ASP A 146 -4.54 16.89 -2.48
N ARG A 147 -4.86 15.67 -2.04
CA ARG A 147 -4.43 14.44 -2.69
C ARG A 147 -5.56 14.02 -3.61
N THR A 148 -5.40 14.28 -4.91
CA THR A 148 -6.36 13.86 -5.93
C THR A 148 -6.77 12.41 -5.68
N ALA A 149 -8.08 12.16 -5.62
CA ALA A 149 -8.59 10.82 -5.42
C ALA A 149 -8.03 9.89 -6.50
N ARG A 150 -7.37 8.81 -6.07
CA ARG A 150 -6.92 7.77 -7.00
C ARG A 150 -8.16 7.11 -7.61
N GLU A 151 -8.15 7.00 -8.93
CA GLU A 151 -9.21 6.31 -9.65
C GLU A 151 -9.03 4.79 -9.49
N ASP A 152 -10.13 4.10 -9.23
CA ASP A 152 -10.15 2.64 -9.15
C ASP A 152 -9.83 2.05 -10.53
N VAL A 153 -8.68 1.38 -10.62
CA VAL A 153 -8.21 0.72 -11.84
C VAL A 153 -9.24 -0.28 -12.37
N ASP A 154 -10.04 -0.89 -11.50
CA ASP A 154 -11.04 -1.89 -11.90
C ASP A 154 -12.07 -1.34 -12.87
N SER A 155 -12.45 -0.07 -12.71
CA SER A 155 -13.48 0.57 -13.54
C SER A 155 -13.04 0.73 -15.00
N GLN A 156 -11.72 0.79 -15.23
CA GLN A 156 -11.11 1.00 -16.55
C GLN A 156 -10.44 -0.28 -17.08
N TRP A 157 -10.34 -1.32 -16.26
CA TRP A 157 -9.67 -2.55 -16.64
C TRP A 157 -10.64 -3.53 -17.31
N PRO A 158 -10.46 -3.88 -18.59
CA PRO A 158 -11.40 -4.71 -19.33
C PRO A 158 -11.39 -6.18 -18.90
N ASP A 159 -10.37 -6.59 -18.12
CA ASP A 159 -10.04 -7.98 -17.90
C ASP A 159 -10.05 -8.37 -16.41
N LEU A 160 -11.25 -8.56 -15.88
CA LEU A 160 -11.51 -8.85 -14.46
C LEU A 160 -11.21 -10.31 -14.09
N PHE A 161 -9.96 -10.75 -14.27
CA PHE A 161 -9.53 -12.16 -14.15
C PHE A 161 -9.81 -12.82 -12.79
N TRP A 162 -10.03 -12.02 -11.74
CA TRP A 162 -10.33 -12.48 -10.40
C TRP A 162 -11.79 -12.94 -10.24
N LEU A 163 -12.72 -12.43 -11.05
CA LEU A 163 -14.13 -12.79 -10.98
C LEU A 163 -14.34 -14.25 -11.36
N ASP A 164 -15.15 -14.96 -10.58
CA ASP A 164 -15.59 -16.30 -10.95
C ASP A 164 -16.50 -16.15 -12.17
N ASN A 165 -16.09 -16.69 -13.32
CA ASN A 165 -16.95 -16.76 -14.49
C ASN A 165 -18.24 -17.41 -14.01
N GLN A 166 -19.36 -16.67 -14.04
CA GLN A 166 -20.65 -17.29 -13.83
C GLN A 166 -20.74 -18.44 -14.83
N LYS A 167 -21.13 -19.59 -14.30
CA LYS A 167 -21.19 -20.87 -14.99
C LYS A 167 -21.83 -20.70 -16.38
N LYS A 168 -21.30 -21.49 -17.32
CA LYS A 168 -22.00 -21.88 -18.56
C LYS A 168 -23.50 -22.05 -18.36
#